data_AF-A0A352UCG6-F1
#
_entry.id   AF-A0A352UCG6-F1
#
_cell.length_a   1.000
_cell.length_b   1.000
_cell.length_c   1.000
_cell.angle_alpha   90.00
_cell.angle_beta   90.00
_cell.angle_gamma   90.00
#
_symmetry.space_group_name_H-M   'P 1'
#
loop_
_entity.id
_entity.type
_entity.pdbx_description
1 polymer ?
#
loop_
_entity_poly.entity_id
_entity_poly.type
_entity_poly.pdbx_seq_one_letter_code
_entity_poly.pdbx_strand_id
1 'polypeptide(L)'
;MLWRLREQLGMSAQVFETGDGVGGTWYWNRYPGARCDSESYIYCLTFSPELLQEWNWSGKYPEQPEILSYINHIADRFDLRRNIKFNTRVTTARFIEDTNRWEVETDQG
;
A
#
# COMPACT_ATOMS: atom_id res chain seq x y z
N MET A 1 -0.12 -5.74 -4.18
CA MET A 1 0.67 -6.98 -3.95
C MET A 1 0.07 -7.84 -2.85
N LEU A 2 0.02 -7.37 -1.59
CA LEU A 2 -0.50 -8.12 -0.44
C LEU A 2 -1.86 -8.80 -0.68
N TRP A 3 -2.86 -8.05 -1.17
CA TRP A 3 -4.18 -8.59 -1.51
C TRP A 3 -4.11 -9.80 -2.45
N ARG A 4 -3.32 -9.71 -3.53
CA ARG A 4 -3.16 -10.81 -4.50
C ARG A 4 -2.53 -12.05 -3.85
N LEU A 5 -1.45 -11.87 -3.09
CA LEU A 5 -0.77 -12.99 -2.43
C LEU A 5 -1.72 -13.73 -1.47
N ARG A 6 -2.52 -12.98 -0.70
CA ARG A 6 -3.43 -13.55 0.29
C ARG A 6 -4.69 -14.13 -0.36
N GLU A 7 -5.42 -13.33 -1.13
CA GLU A 7 -6.76 -13.69 -1.62
C GLU A 7 -6.73 -14.56 -2.88
N GLN A 8 -5.75 -14.35 -3.78
CA GLN A 8 -5.70 -15.09 -5.05
C GLN A 8 -4.78 -16.32 -4.98
N LEU A 9 -3.70 -16.26 -4.19
CA LEU A 9 -2.72 -17.34 -4.10
C LEU A 9 -2.77 -18.12 -2.77
N GLY A 10 -3.60 -17.69 -1.81
CA GLY A 10 -3.73 -18.36 -0.51
C GLY A 10 -2.45 -18.37 0.33
N MET A 11 -1.52 -17.45 0.06
CA MET A 11 -0.23 -17.40 0.75
C MET A 11 -0.33 -16.65 2.07
N SER A 12 0.47 -17.07 3.04
CA SER A 12 0.79 -16.22 4.19
C SER A 12 1.71 -15.10 3.74
N ALA A 13 1.33 -13.85 3.99
CA ALA A 13 2.09 -12.67 3.60
C ALA A 13 2.01 -11.58 4.67
N GLN A 14 3.11 -10.86 4.83
CA GLN A 14 3.24 -9.71 5.74
C GLN A 14 3.97 -8.58 5.01
N VAL A 15 3.53 -7.34 5.25
CA VAL A 15 4.16 -6.12 4.76
C VAL A 15 4.80 -5.40 5.94
N PHE A 16 5.93 -4.76 5.72
CA PHE A 16 6.58 -3.85 6.66
C PHE A 16 6.55 -2.44 6.06
N GLU A 17 6.13 -1.47 6.86
CA GLU A 17 6.07 -0.05 6.47
C GLU A 17 6.72 0.77 7.59
N THR A 18 7.58 1.71 7.20
CA THR A 18 8.28 2.59 8.14
C THR A 18 7.34 3.65 8.72
N GLY A 19 6.38 4.13 7.94
CA GLY A 19 5.32 5.02 8.41
C GLY A 19 4.34 4.35 9.36
N ASP A 20 3.51 5.16 10.01
CA ASP A 20 2.44 4.68 10.89
C ASP A 20 1.14 4.33 10.15
N GLY A 21 1.13 4.52 8.82
CA GLY A 21 -0.03 4.31 7.97
C GLY A 21 0.32 3.93 6.54
N VAL A 22 -0.70 3.50 5.79
CA VAL A 22 -0.57 3.16 4.37
C VAL A 22 -0.52 4.44 3.51
N GLY A 23 0.03 4.33 2.30
CA GLY A 23 -0.03 5.40 1.30
C GLY A 23 1.26 5.62 0.53
N GLY A 24 2.41 5.16 1.05
CA GLY A 24 3.72 5.37 0.42
C GLY A 24 3.96 6.85 0.14
N THR A 25 4.21 7.21 -1.12
CA THR A 25 4.36 8.61 -1.56
C THR A 25 3.25 9.53 -1.03
N TRP A 26 2.01 9.06 -1.04
CA TRP A 26 0.84 9.84 -0.60
C TRP A 26 0.69 9.89 0.92
N TYR A 27 1.37 9.03 1.67
CA TYR A 27 1.45 9.17 3.12
C TYR A 27 2.45 10.26 3.51
N TRP A 28 3.62 10.28 2.83
CA TRP A 28 4.76 11.14 3.16
C TRP A 28 4.67 12.56 2.60
N ASN A 29 4.20 12.75 1.37
CA ASN A 29 4.25 14.05 0.68
C ASN A 29 3.09 14.97 1.04
N ARG A 30 3.14 15.60 2.21
CA ARG A 30 2.08 16.50 2.70
C ARG A 30 2.35 18.00 2.44
N TYR A 31 3.18 18.30 1.44
CA TYR A 31 3.48 19.68 1.08
C TYR A 31 2.29 20.33 0.32
N PRO A 32 2.09 21.66 0.43
CA PRO A 32 0.99 22.33 -0.24
C PRO A 32 1.02 22.14 -1.76
N GLY A 33 -0.12 21.73 -2.35
CA GLY A 33 -0.28 21.54 -3.80
C GLY A 33 0.16 20.18 -4.34
N ALA A 34 0.63 19.27 -3.49
CA ALA A 34 0.95 17.89 -3.88
C ALA A 34 -0.26 17.21 -4.56
N ARG A 35 -0.04 16.70 -5.78
CA ARG A 35 -1.07 16.10 -6.64
C ARG A 35 -0.45 15.10 -7.61
N CYS A 36 -1.28 14.24 -8.18
CA CYS A 36 -0.85 13.37 -9.28
C CYS A 36 -0.92 14.12 -10.61
N ASP A 37 0.02 13.84 -11.51
CA ASP A 37 0.04 14.31 -12.90
C ASP A 37 -0.80 13.42 -13.84
N SER A 38 -1.13 12.22 -13.39
CA SER A 38 -2.04 11.29 -14.06
C SER A 38 -3.49 11.61 -13.68
N GLU A 39 -4.40 11.42 -14.63
CA GLU A 39 -5.81 11.67 -14.40
C GLU A 39 -6.39 10.63 -13.42
N SER A 40 -7.33 11.04 -12.58
CA SER A 40 -7.90 10.20 -11.51
C SER A 40 -8.45 8.85 -12.01
N TYR A 41 -9.06 8.82 -13.19
CA TYR A 41 -9.64 7.59 -13.74
C TYR A 41 -8.60 6.54 -14.16
N ILE A 42 -7.34 6.93 -14.37
CA ILE A 42 -6.23 6.00 -14.62
C ILE A 42 -5.34 5.80 -13.39
N TYR A 43 -5.32 6.76 -12.47
CA TYR A 43 -4.55 6.68 -11.23
C TYR A 43 -5.33 5.97 -10.11
N CYS A 44 -5.90 4.82 -10.42
CA CYS A 44 -6.68 4.00 -9.50
C CYS A 44 -6.45 2.50 -9.74
N LEU A 45 -6.86 1.65 -8.80
CA LEU A 45 -6.72 0.20 -8.92
C LEU A 45 -7.90 -0.39 -9.69
N THR A 46 -7.62 -1.12 -10.77
CA THR A 46 -8.62 -1.62 -11.71
C THR A 46 -8.99 -3.10 -11.55
N PHE A 47 -8.44 -3.78 -10.54
CA PHE A 47 -8.63 -5.22 -10.36
C PHE A 47 -10.01 -5.62 -9.82
N SER A 48 -10.76 -4.68 -9.24
CA SER A 48 -12.12 -4.89 -8.73
C SER A 48 -13.05 -3.85 -9.37
N PRO A 49 -14.03 -4.29 -10.19
CA PRO A 49 -15.05 -3.40 -10.73
C PRO A 49 -15.83 -2.66 -9.64
N GLU A 50 -16.09 -3.30 -8.51
CA GLU A 50 -16.82 -2.72 -7.38
C GLU A 50 -16.02 -1.57 -6.76
N LEU A 51 -14.71 -1.75 -6.55
CA LEU A 51 -13.83 -0.69 -6.06
C LEU A 51 -13.84 0.54 -6.99
N LEU A 52 -13.87 0.31 -8.31
CA LEU A 52 -13.93 1.39 -9.30
C LEU A 52 -15.25 2.17 -9.24
N GLN A 53 -16.37 1.51 -8.94
CA GLN A 53 -17.69 2.15 -8.90
C GLN A 53 -17.97 2.87 -7.58
N GLU A 54 -17.34 2.45 -6.49
CA GLU A 54 -17.59 3.01 -5.16
C GLU A 54 -16.89 4.35 -4.90
N TRP A 55 -15.79 4.61 -5.60
CA TRP A 55 -15.00 5.82 -5.36
C TRP A 55 -15.30 6.91 -6.38
N ASN A 56 -15.71 8.08 -5.88
CA ASN A 56 -15.94 9.27 -6.70
C ASN A 56 -14.85 10.29 -6.46
N TRP A 57 -14.05 10.55 -7.48
CA TRP A 57 -12.97 11.54 -7.41
C TRP A 57 -13.53 12.97 -7.47
N SER A 58 -12.98 13.87 -6.66
CA SER A 58 -13.37 15.28 -6.60
C SER A 58 -13.02 16.07 -7.86
N GLY A 59 -12.04 15.59 -8.62
CA GLY A 59 -11.58 16.25 -9.84
C GLY A 59 -10.68 15.39 -10.73
N LYS A 60 -10.24 16.02 -11.82
CA LYS A 60 -9.38 15.42 -12.85
C LYS A 60 -8.01 15.00 -12.30
N TYR A 61 -7.44 15.84 -11.43
CA TYR A 61 -6.14 15.62 -10.78
C TYR A 61 -6.33 15.78 -9.26
N PRO A 62 -6.61 14.69 -8.54
CA PRO A 62 -6.88 14.74 -7.12
C PRO A 62 -5.62 15.12 -6.34
N GLU A 63 -5.82 15.87 -5.25
CA GLU A 63 -4.73 16.26 -4.37
C GLU A 63 -4.32 15.10 -3.45
N GLN A 64 -3.14 15.22 -2.85
CA GLN A 64 -2.59 14.19 -1.98
C GLN A 64 -3.56 13.68 -0.89
N PRO A 65 -4.32 14.52 -0.17
CA PRO A 65 -5.21 14.03 0.88
C PRO A 65 -6.28 13.06 0.37
N GLU A 66 -6.82 13.32 -0.83
CA GLU A 66 -7.84 12.47 -1.45
C GLU A 66 -7.25 11.14 -1.91
N ILE A 67 -6.09 11.17 -2.55
CA ILE A 67 -5.39 9.94 -2.97
C ILE A 67 -5.02 9.08 -1.76
N LEU A 68 -4.55 9.72 -0.68
CA LEU A 68 -4.27 9.01 0.58
C LEU A 68 -5.56 8.39 1.15
N SER A 69 -6.68 9.11 1.11
CA SER A 69 -7.98 8.58 1.55
C SER A 69 -8.43 7.37 0.72
N TYR A 70 -8.22 7.41 -0.60
CA TYR A 70 -8.52 6.27 -1.49
C TYR A 70 -7.69 5.04 -1.13
N ILE A 71 -6.39 5.20 -0.88
CA ILE A 71 -5.51 4.08 -0.49
C ILE A 71 -5.92 3.52 0.87
N ASN A 72 -6.31 4.37 1.83
CA ASN A 72 -6.82 3.92 3.12
C ASN A 72 -8.14 3.14 2.96
N HIS A 73 -9.06 3.63 2.13
CA HIS A 73 -10.31 2.94 1.79
C HIS A 73 -10.05 1.53 1.23
N ILE A 74 -9.11 1.37 0.29
CA ILE A 74 -8.70 0.06 -0.22
C ILE A 74 -8.19 -0.84 0.90
N ALA A 75 -7.29 -0.32 1.74
CA ALA A 75 -6.69 -1.11 2.80
C ALA A 75 -7.71 -1.55 3.86
N ASP A 76 -8.78 -0.77 4.09
CA ASP A 76 -9.85 -1.12 5.03
C ASP A 76 -10.82 -2.12 4.39
N ARG A 77 -11.25 -1.83 3.16
CA ARG A 77 -12.18 -2.68 2.39
C ARG A 77 -11.72 -4.12 2.30
N PHE A 78 -10.43 -4.33 2.06
CA PHE A 78 -9.86 -5.66 1.91
C PHE A 78 -9.17 -6.16 3.18
N ASP A 79 -9.39 -5.53 4.35
CA ASP A 79 -8.79 -5.89 5.63
C ASP A 79 -7.29 -6.20 5.52
N LEU A 80 -6.55 -5.29 4.89
CA LEU A 80 -5.12 -5.47 4.63
C LEU A 80 -4.27 -5.10 5.84
N ARG A 81 -4.74 -4.15 6.67
CA ARG A 81 -3.98 -3.59 7.81
C ARG A 81 -3.51 -4.65 8.79
N ARG A 82 -4.28 -5.71 9.04
CA ARG A 82 -3.89 -6.81 9.93
C ARG A 82 -2.59 -7.53 9.51
N ASN A 83 -2.21 -7.42 8.24
CA ASN A 83 -1.00 -8.02 7.68
C ASN A 83 0.09 -6.97 7.37
N ILE A 84 -0.05 -5.74 7.87
CA ILE A 84 0.92 -4.66 7.72
C ILE A 84 1.48 -4.32 9.09
N LYS A 85 2.80 -4.48 9.26
CA LYS A 85 3.52 -4.03 10.44
C LYS A 85 4.06 -2.61 10.18
N PHE A 86 3.39 -1.64 10.77
CA PHE A 86 3.76 -0.21 10.70
C PHE A 86 4.92 0.11 11.65
N ASN A 87 5.47 1.32 11.53
CA ASN A 87 6.62 1.80 12.31
C ASN A 87 7.78 0.78 12.33
N THR A 88 7.96 0.06 11.22
CA THR A 88 8.94 -1.02 11.11
C THR A 88 9.71 -0.86 9.81
N ARG A 89 11.00 -0.55 9.93
CA ARG A 89 11.91 -0.47 8.79
C ARG A 89 12.62 -1.80 8.62
N VAL A 90 12.55 -2.38 7.43
CA VAL A 90 13.46 -3.46 7.04
C VAL A 90 14.86 -2.88 6.84
N THR A 91 15.83 -3.39 7.59
CA THR A 91 17.23 -2.93 7.59
C THR A 91 18.11 -3.85 6.73
N THR A 92 17.79 -5.15 6.72
CA THR A 92 18.52 -6.17 5.96
C THR A 92 17.53 -7.12 5.29
N ALA A 93 17.86 -7.53 4.06
CA ALA A 93 17.27 -8.70 3.41
C ALA A 93 18.41 -9.52 2.81
N ARG A 94 18.64 -10.72 3.35
CA ARG A 94 19.75 -11.60 2.95
C ARG A 94 19.18 -12.91 2.44
N PHE A 95 19.65 -13.34 1.27
CA PHE A 95 19.31 -14.64 0.75
C PHE A 95 20.21 -15.71 1.38
N ILE A 96 19.60 -16.78 1.88
CA ILE A 96 20.27 -17.93 2.49
C ILE A 96 20.13 -19.10 1.52
N GLU A 97 21.21 -19.41 0.80
CA GLU A 97 21.21 -20.41 -0.28
C GLU A 97 20.82 -21.80 0.23
N ASP A 98 21.37 -22.22 1.38
CA ASP A 98 21.13 -23.55 1.97
C ASP A 98 19.66 -23.86 2.23
N THR A 99 18.86 -22.84 2.52
CA THR A 99 17.43 -22.99 2.82
C THR A 99 16.53 -22.47 1.69
N ASN A 100 17.13 -21.87 0.65
CA ASN A 100 16.43 -21.15 -0.42
C ASN A 100 15.40 -20.14 0.13
N ARG A 101 15.80 -19.37 1.14
CA ARG A 101 14.93 -18.40 1.83
C ARG A 101 15.59 -17.05 1.98
N TRP A 102 14.75 -16.03 2.08
CA TRP A 102 15.18 -14.70 2.51
C TRP A 102 15.05 -14.60 4.02
N GLU A 103 16.14 -14.19 4.68
CA GLU A 103 16.14 -13.69 6.03
C GLU A 103 15.98 -12.17 5.99
N VAL A 104 15.01 -11.66 6.73
CA VAL A 104 14.65 -10.24 6.75
C VAL A 104 14.78 -9.74 8.19
N GLU A 105 15.59 -8.72 8.39
CA GLU A 105 15.79 -8.08 9.70
C GLU A 105 15.12 -6.71 9.73
N THR A 106 14.66 -6.31 10.92
CA THR A 106 14.01 -5.02 11.13
C THR A 106 14.79 -4.15 12.11
N ASP A 107 14.48 -2.87 12.13
CA ASP A 107 14.98 -1.92 13.12
C ASP A 107 14.50 -2.20 14.56
N GLN A 108 13.60 -3.17 14.74
CA GLN A 108 13.09 -3.61 16.04
C GLN A 108 13.77 -4.90 16.55
N GLY A 109 14.82 -5.38 15.87
CA GLY A 109 15.36 -6.74 16.04
C GLY A 109 14.45 -7.80 15.43
#